data_AF-E6U7L4-F1
#
_entry.id   AF-E6U7L4-F1
#
_cell.length_a   1.000
_cell.length_b   1.000
_cell.length_c   1.000
_cell.angle_alpha   90.00
_cell.angle_beta   90.00
_cell.angle_gamma   90.00
#
_symmetry.space_group_name_H-M   'P 1'
#
loop_
_entity.id
_entity.type
_entity.pdbx_description
1 polymer ?
#
loop_
_entity_poly.entity_id
_entity_poly.type
_entity_poly.pdbx_seq_one_letter_code
_entity_poly.pdbx_strand_id
1 'polypeptide(L)' 'MIPIITEKPGAASILAKVVDAETRGNGFFSGNGYFVFWRRGHLVELAAPDTYTPDYSK' A
#
# COMPACT_ATOMS: atom_id res chain seq x y z
N MET A 1 11.00 -10.41 -9.18
CA MET A 1 10.41 -9.10 -8.79
C MET A 1 10.15 -9.13 -7.29
N ILE A 2 10.69 -8.19 -6.51
CA ILE A 2 10.57 -8.13 -5.04
C ILE A 2 9.66 -6.95 -4.65
N PRO A 3 8.57 -7.17 -3.90
CA PRO A 3 7.67 -6.09 -3.48
C PRO A 3 8.20 -5.35 -2.25
N ILE A 4 8.05 -4.03 -2.23
CA ILE A 4 8.30 -3.15 -1.09
C ILE A 4 7.04 -2.31 -0.83
N ILE A 5 6.51 -2.37 0.39
CA ILE A 5 5.30 -1.63 0.79
C ILE A 5 5.69 -0.54 1.77
N THR A 6 5.16 0.66 1.58
CA THR A 6 5.39 1.79 2.46
C THR A 6 4.09 2.44 2.94
N GLU A 7 4.18 3.24 4.00
CA GLU A 7 3.03 3.90 4.63
C GLU A 7 2.46 5.07 3.82
N LYS A 8 3.29 5.71 2.99
CA LYS A 8 2.96 6.96 2.31
C LYS A 8 3.77 7.15 1.02
N PRO A 9 3.25 7.89 0.01
CA PRO A 9 3.95 8.08 -1.27
C PRO A 9 5.36 8.67 -1.14
N GLY A 10 5.58 9.57 -0.17
CA GLY A 10 6.90 10.16 0.06
C GLY A 10 7.97 9.14 0.48
N ALA A 11 7.59 8.15 1.29
CA ALA A 11 8.51 7.08 1.69
C ALA A 11 8.80 6.13 0.52
N ALA A 12 7.78 5.78 -0.28
CA ALA A 12 7.97 4.99 -1.50
C ALA A 12 8.92 5.67 -2.49
N SER A 13 8.79 6.98 -2.70
CA SER A 13 9.64 7.73 -3.63
C SER A 13 11.12 7.72 -3.22
N ILE A 14 11.40 7.89 -1.92
CA ILE A 14 12.79 7.82 -1.41
C ILE A 14 13.36 6.42 -1.59
N LEU A 15 12.60 5.38 -1.22
CA LEU A 15 13.04 3.99 -1.35
C LEU A 15 13.24 3.58 -2.81
N ALA A 16 12.35 3.99 -3.71
CA ALA A 16 12.45 3.73 -5.14
C ALA A 16 13.78 4.22 -5.72
N LYS A 17 14.26 5.39 -5.29
CA LYS A 17 15.59 5.91 -5.68
C LYS A 17 16.75 5.09 -5.11
N VAL A 18 16.63 4.61 -3.87
CA VAL A 18 17.68 3.80 -3.23
C VAL A 18 17.85 2.44 -3.92
N VAL A 19 16.76 1.87 -4.45
CA VAL A 19 16.78 0.55 -5.10
C VAL A 19 16.82 0.62 -6.63
N ASP A 20 17.06 1.79 -7.24
CA ASP A 20 17.03 2.01 -8.70
C ASP A 20 15.71 1.58 -9.38
N ALA A 21 14.59 1.79 -8.69
CA ALA A 21 13.25 1.47 -9.15
C ALA A 21 12.45 2.72 -9.49
N GLU A 22 12.96 3.60 -10.35
CA GLU A 22 12.37 4.94 -10.59
C GLU A 22 11.25 4.99 -11.64
N THR A 23 10.93 3.89 -12.31
CA THR A 23 9.85 3.87 -13.31
C THR A 23 8.50 4.01 -12.63
N ARG A 24 7.88 5.18 -12.77
CA ARG A 24 6.62 5.53 -12.11
C ARG A 24 5.42 4.88 -12.80
N GLY A 25 4.61 4.18 -12.02
CA GLY A 25 3.31 3.66 -12.41
C GLY A 25 2.16 4.32 -11.65
N ASN A 26 0.95 3.78 -11.82
CA ASN A 26 -0.21 4.23 -11.05
C ASN A 26 -0.18 3.62 -9.65
N GLY A 27 0.32 4.38 -8.67
CA GLY A 27 0.37 3.95 -7.26
C GLY A 27 1.62 3.15 -6.86
N PHE A 28 2.63 3.09 -7.73
CA PHE A 28 3.89 2.39 -7.46
C PHE A 28 5.07 2.97 -8.27
N PHE A 29 6.27 2.51 -7.95
CA PHE A 29 7.48 2.63 -8.74
C PHE A 29 8.09 1.25 -9.02
N SER A 30 8.81 1.09 -10.13
CA SER A 30 9.38 -0.18 -10.55
C SER A 30 10.75 0.00 -11.22
N GLY A 31 11.56 -1.05 -11.19
CA GLY A 31 12.91 -1.07 -11.78
C GLY A 31 13.87 -1.88 -10.91
N ASN A 32 15.00 -2.28 -11.48
CA ASN A 32 16.02 -3.10 -10.82
C ASN A 32 15.47 -4.38 -10.13
N GLY A 33 14.38 -4.94 -10.67
CA GLY A 33 13.70 -6.10 -10.08
C GLY A 33 12.84 -5.81 -8.84
N TYR A 34 12.65 -4.54 -8.46
CA TYR A 34 11.79 -4.11 -7.36
C TYR A 34 10.47 -3.52 -7.84
N PHE A 35 9.47 -3.63 -6.96
CA PHE A 35 8.16 -3.00 -7.11
C PHE A 35 7.81 -2.29 -5.80
N VAL A 36 7.89 -0.97 -5.78
CA VAL A 36 7.75 -0.14 -4.57
C VAL A 36 6.39 0.57 -4.60
N PHE A 37 5.50 0.24 -3.69
CA PHE A 37 4.18 0.87 -3.60
C PHE A 37 3.87 1.36 -2.18
N TRP A 38 2.75 2.06 -2.02
CA TRP A 38 2.36 2.65 -0.75
C TRP A 38 0.88 2.46 -0.44
N ARG A 39 0.57 2.34 0.85
CA ARG A 39 -0.81 2.47 1.33
C ARG A 39 -1.18 3.95 1.52
N ARG A 40 -2.48 4.23 1.58
CA ARG A 40 -3.01 5.52 2.06
C ARG A 40 -3.95 5.22 3.21
N GLY A 41 -3.50 5.44 4.44
CA GLY A 41 -4.27 5.05 5.63
C GLY A 41 -4.40 3.53 5.76
N HIS A 42 -5.37 3.07 6.55
CA HIS A 42 -5.64 1.64 6.72
C HIS A 42 -6.27 1.09 5.43
N LEU A 43 -5.70 0.01 4.89
CA LEU A 43 -6.25 -0.64 3.70
C LEU A 43 -7.51 -1.46 4.02
N VAL A 44 -7.62 -1.88 5.27
CA VAL A 44 -8.73 -2.65 5.82
C VAL A 44 -9.04 -2.10 7.20
N GLU A 45 -10.32 -2.15 7.56
CA GLU A 45 -10.82 -1.76 8.87
C GLU A 45 -11.65 -2.91 9.43
N LEU A 46 -11.92 -2.86 10.73
CA LEU A 46 -12.80 -3.84 11.35
C LEU A 46 -14.19 -3.71 10.73
N ALA A 47 -14.76 -4.84 10.33
CA ALA A 47 -16.16 -4.87 9.91
C ALA A 47 -17.05 -4.45 11.08
N ALA A 48 -18.05 -3.64 10.78
CA ALA A 48 -19.02 -3.23 11.77
C ALA A 48 -19.80 -4.47 12.30
N PRO A 49 -20.25 -4.49 13.57
CA PRO A 49 -20.87 -5.67 14.16
C PRO A 49 -22.08 -6.20 13.39
N ASP A 50 -22.86 -5.31 12.81
CA ASP A 50 -24.00 -5.57 11.94
C ASP A 50 -23.65 -6.28 10.63
N THR A 51 -22.38 -6.24 10.21
CA THR A 51 -21.88 -7.00 9.06
C THR A 51 -21.88 -8.51 9.33
N TYR A 52 -21.76 -8.93 10.61
CA TYR A 52 -21.75 -10.35 10.99
C TYR A 52 -23.16 -10.92 11.20
N THR A 53 -24.06 -10.14 11.80
CA THR A 53 -25.49 -10.45 11.92
C THR A 53 -26.30 -9.16 12.16
N PRO A 54 -27.50 -9.03 11.57
CA PRO A 54 -28.38 -7.89 11.81
C PRO A 54 -28.70 -7.64 13.29
N ASP A 55 -28.65 -8.68 14.13
CA ASP A 55 -28.97 -8.57 15.57
C ASP A 55 -27.96 -7.71 16.36
N TYR A 56 -26.80 -7.40 15.76
CA TYR A 56 -25.75 -6.58 16.37
C TYR A 56 -25.80 -5.10 15.96
N SER A 57 -26.79 -4.66 15.18
CA SER A 57 -27.04 -3.23 14.95
C SER A 57 -27.73 -2.61 16.17
N LYS A 58 -26.98 -2.12 17.14
CA LYS A 58 -27.50 -1.30 18.25
C LYS A 58 -26.81 0.04 18.31
#